data_AF-A0A1X6PDM5-F1
#
_entry.id   AF-A0A1X6PDM5-F1
#
_cell.length_a   1.000
_cell.length_b   1.000
_cell.length_c   1.000
_cell.angle_alpha   90.00
_cell.angle_beta   90.00
_cell.angle_gamma   90.00
#
_symmetry.space_group_name_H-M   'P 1'
#
loop_
_entity.id
_entity.type
_entity.pdbx_description
1 polymer ?
#
loop_
_entity_poly.entity_id
_entity_poly.type
_entity_poly.pdbx_seq_one_letter_code
_entity_poly.pdbx_strand_id
1 'polypeptide(L)'
;MSFDETRDELKKVVTPAMIRSVEAPVQYAMMIKNAADPLCKGDVYTPFTPPQGQGSNTNAHVHLRADRATYSSMKTLKAQIDVGGSKPEVFRDWNNIRSKDTSHRHVLLKSQVKAVRHDYRSGFRRVIYMLFIYPLFHADRADVSIHMLFPNAAEPGAAEAEGSEYFAYERSVVCCASGSVNESDVMQRRCVVKKRRCLVEDQKTVLAEAVPDNSFEWGAANLKAAAVTARIMIMDTAFDWHAGGPVDHVGDVVDGPRAWRLLMPKATSREGMDKEVETMTPADMDAYEAGRDADREGEDVGDGGPLVDPPVDDDDYDFGLGA
;
A
#
# COMPACT_ATOMS: atom_id res chain seq x y z
N MET A 1 35.57 -17.47 20.02
CA MET A 1 34.58 -16.43 20.33
C MET A 1 33.29 -17.07 20.79
N SER A 2 32.83 -16.73 21.99
CA SER A 2 31.53 -17.14 22.53
C SER A 2 30.38 -16.48 21.74
N PHE A 3 29.14 -16.91 21.99
CA PHE A 3 27.97 -16.31 21.35
C PHE A 3 27.83 -14.82 21.70
N ASP A 4 28.02 -14.46 22.97
CA ASP A 4 27.91 -13.09 23.46
C ASP A 4 29.05 -12.21 22.92
N GLU A 5 30.28 -12.72 22.90
CA GLU A 5 31.43 -12.02 22.29
C GLU A 5 31.17 -11.75 20.80
N THR A 6 30.64 -12.73 20.07
CA THR A 6 30.32 -12.60 18.64
C THR A 6 29.24 -11.54 18.42
N ARG A 7 28.20 -11.52 19.27
CA ARG A 7 27.12 -10.55 19.21
C ARG A 7 27.64 -9.13 19.43
N ASP A 8 28.48 -8.95 20.43
CA ASP A 8 28.99 -7.64 20.82
C ASP A 8 29.99 -7.10 19.80
N GLU A 9 30.82 -7.97 19.21
CA GLU A 9 31.66 -7.58 18.08
C GLU A 9 30.82 -7.23 16.84
N LEU A 10 29.82 -8.04 16.46
CA LEU A 10 28.96 -7.71 15.31
C LEU A 10 28.25 -6.37 15.46
N LYS A 11 27.72 -6.05 16.65
CA LYS A 11 27.17 -4.71 16.94
C LYS A 11 28.23 -3.60 16.80
N LYS A 12 29.48 -3.93 17.19
CA LYS A 12 30.74 -3.21 16.91
C LYS A 12 30.85 -2.75 15.46
N VAL A 13 30.84 -3.74 14.57
CA VAL A 13 31.40 -3.62 13.21
C VAL A 13 30.35 -3.58 12.11
N VAL A 14 29.11 -3.99 12.40
CA VAL A 14 27.96 -3.89 11.52
C VAL A 14 26.93 -2.99 12.18
N THR A 15 26.99 -1.70 11.85
CA THR A 15 26.01 -0.74 12.38
C THR A 15 24.68 -0.84 11.63
N PRO A 16 23.55 -0.43 12.24
CA PRO A 16 22.29 -0.30 11.53
C PRO A 16 22.39 0.57 10.28
N ALA A 17 23.20 1.64 10.31
CA ALA A 17 23.42 2.52 9.15
C ALA A 17 24.05 1.78 7.97
N MET A 18 25.03 0.90 8.20
CA MET A 18 25.63 0.07 7.15
C MET A 18 24.61 -0.91 6.57
N ILE A 19 23.79 -1.53 7.42
CA ILE A 19 22.71 -2.41 6.93
C ILE A 19 21.74 -1.62 6.06
N ARG A 20 21.31 -0.44 6.52
CA ARG A 20 20.38 0.43 5.80
C ARG A 20 20.91 0.83 4.42
N SER A 21 22.21 1.15 4.29
CA SER A 21 22.80 1.56 3.01
C SER A 21 22.87 0.43 1.97
N VAL A 22 22.94 -0.84 2.39
CA VAL A 22 22.88 -1.98 1.45
C VAL A 22 21.47 -2.47 1.17
N GLU A 23 20.52 -2.21 2.05
CA GLU A 23 19.15 -2.72 1.92
C GLU A 23 18.47 -2.14 0.69
N ALA A 24 18.55 -0.82 0.48
CA ALA A 24 17.87 -0.16 -0.64
C ALA A 24 18.23 -0.75 -2.02
N PRO A 25 19.52 -0.84 -2.43
CA PRO A 25 19.89 -1.44 -3.71
C PRO A 25 19.55 -2.94 -3.78
N VAL A 26 19.58 -3.67 -2.66
CA VAL A 26 19.18 -5.09 -2.63
C VAL A 26 17.67 -5.22 -2.88
N GLN A 27 16.85 -4.43 -2.20
CA GLN A 27 15.40 -4.44 -2.38
C GLN A 27 15.00 -4.03 -3.80
N TYR A 28 15.66 -3.01 -4.34
CA TYR A 28 15.53 -2.60 -5.74
C TYR A 28 15.71 -3.78 -6.69
N ALA A 29 16.84 -4.49 -6.58
CA ALA A 29 17.16 -5.61 -7.45
C ALA A 29 16.21 -6.81 -7.22
N MET A 30 15.81 -7.05 -5.97
CA MET A 30 14.91 -8.14 -5.61
C MET A 30 13.50 -7.92 -6.13
N MET A 31 12.99 -6.69 -6.13
CA MET A 31 11.68 -6.36 -6.67
C MET A 31 11.60 -6.69 -8.17
N ILE A 32 12.60 -6.27 -8.96
CA ILE A 32 12.64 -6.57 -10.39
C ILE A 32 12.72 -8.09 -10.64
N LYS A 33 13.53 -8.81 -9.85
CA LYS A 33 13.61 -10.27 -9.94
C LYS A 33 12.28 -10.93 -9.61
N ASN A 34 11.57 -10.44 -8.60
CA ASN A 34 10.26 -10.98 -8.23
C ASN A 34 9.20 -10.67 -9.29
N ALA A 35 9.22 -9.47 -9.88
CA ALA A 35 8.31 -9.10 -10.97
C ALA A 35 8.49 -9.98 -12.21
N ALA A 36 9.73 -10.33 -12.54
CA ALA A 36 10.06 -11.19 -13.68
C ALA A 36 9.85 -12.69 -13.41
N ASP A 37 9.68 -13.10 -12.15
CA ASP A 37 9.51 -14.51 -11.76
C ASP A 37 8.03 -14.92 -11.89
N PRO A 38 7.67 -15.84 -12.81
CA PRO A 38 6.28 -16.27 -12.99
C PRO A 38 5.66 -16.87 -11.72
N LEU A 39 6.48 -17.42 -10.81
CA LEU A 39 6.01 -17.97 -9.55
C LEU A 39 5.45 -16.90 -8.61
N CYS A 40 5.89 -15.64 -8.74
CA CYS A 40 5.38 -14.51 -7.96
C CYS A 40 4.00 -14.06 -8.44
N LYS A 41 3.56 -14.44 -9.65
CA LYS A 41 2.27 -14.03 -10.24
C LYS A 41 2.02 -12.51 -10.16
N GLY A 42 3.07 -11.71 -10.35
CA GLY A 42 3.03 -10.24 -10.27
C GLY A 42 3.01 -9.65 -8.86
N ASP A 43 3.15 -10.46 -7.80
CA ASP A 43 3.26 -9.98 -6.43
C ASP A 43 4.72 -9.64 -6.07
N VAL A 44 4.99 -8.34 -5.89
CA VAL A 44 6.27 -7.87 -5.38
C VAL A 44 6.20 -7.38 -3.94
N TYR A 45 5.03 -7.26 -3.32
CA TYR A 45 4.88 -6.69 -1.97
C TYR A 45 5.11 -7.69 -0.87
N THR A 46 4.48 -8.86 -0.93
CA THR A 46 4.52 -9.82 0.19
C THR A 46 5.94 -10.28 0.55
N PRO A 47 6.91 -10.39 -0.39
CA PRO A 47 8.30 -10.67 -0.04
C PRO A 47 8.98 -9.61 0.84
N PHE A 48 8.48 -8.35 0.86
CA PHE A 48 8.98 -7.30 1.76
C PHE A 48 8.53 -7.50 3.20
N THR A 49 7.39 -8.18 3.40
CA THR A 49 6.70 -8.31 4.68
C THR A 49 6.54 -9.77 5.12
N PRO A 50 7.61 -10.59 5.13
CA PRO A 50 7.50 -11.94 5.65
C PRO A 50 7.14 -11.91 7.15
N PRO A 51 6.44 -12.94 7.63
CA PRO A 51 6.30 -13.19 9.07
C PRO A 51 7.66 -13.17 9.79
N GLN A 52 7.67 -12.77 11.06
CA GLN A 52 8.92 -12.69 11.84
C GLN A 52 9.56 -14.06 12.09
N GLY A 53 8.76 -15.09 12.35
CA GLY A 53 9.20 -16.47 12.56
C GLY A 53 8.86 -17.37 11.38
N GLN A 54 9.59 -18.48 11.25
CA GLN A 54 9.25 -19.57 10.34
C GLN A 54 8.66 -20.71 11.19
N GLY A 55 7.39 -21.02 10.98
CA GLY A 55 6.65 -22.09 11.64
C GLY A 55 5.92 -22.96 10.62
N SER A 56 5.25 -24.02 11.08
CA SER A 56 4.46 -24.91 10.21
C SER A 56 3.37 -24.17 9.43
N ASN A 57 2.90 -23.04 9.95
CA ASN A 57 1.82 -22.22 9.37
C ASN A 57 2.39 -20.92 8.78
N THR A 58 3.57 -20.98 8.16
CA THR A 58 4.17 -19.78 7.56
C THR A 58 4.34 -19.95 6.07
N ASN A 59 4.01 -18.92 5.31
CA ASN A 59 4.03 -18.97 3.85
C ASN A 59 5.47 -19.17 3.33
N ALA A 60 5.78 -20.39 2.91
CA ALA A 60 7.13 -20.79 2.53
C ALA A 60 7.63 -20.02 1.29
N HIS A 61 6.70 -19.69 0.38
CA HIS A 61 6.97 -18.93 -0.83
C HIS A 61 7.51 -17.52 -0.51
N VAL A 62 6.87 -16.83 0.43
CA VAL A 62 7.27 -15.49 0.89
C VAL A 62 8.58 -15.55 1.68
N HIS A 63 8.71 -16.51 2.59
CA HIS A 63 9.94 -16.68 3.39
C HIS A 63 11.18 -16.92 2.52
N LEU A 64 11.06 -17.78 1.50
CA LEU A 64 12.17 -18.06 0.59
C LEU A 64 12.70 -16.78 -0.07
N ARG A 65 11.80 -15.89 -0.52
CA ARG A 65 12.16 -14.65 -1.21
C ARG A 65 12.74 -13.61 -0.27
N ALA A 66 12.14 -13.46 0.92
CA ALA A 66 12.70 -12.61 1.95
C ALA A 66 14.08 -13.07 2.42
N ASP A 67 14.31 -14.39 2.52
CA ASP A 67 15.62 -14.94 2.86
C ASP A 67 16.63 -14.68 1.73
N ARG A 68 16.25 -14.78 0.45
CA ARG A 68 17.11 -14.38 -0.69
C ARG A 68 17.55 -12.91 -0.59
N ALA A 69 16.64 -12.00 -0.25
CA ALA A 69 16.98 -10.59 0.01
C ALA A 69 17.95 -10.47 1.19
N THR A 70 17.66 -11.13 2.32
CA THR A 70 18.54 -11.16 3.51
C THR A 70 19.96 -11.63 3.19
N TYR A 71 20.09 -12.74 2.47
CA TYR A 71 21.40 -13.27 2.07
C TYR A 71 22.12 -12.35 1.09
N SER A 72 21.39 -11.64 0.22
CA SER A 72 21.98 -10.65 -0.67
C SER A 72 22.57 -9.49 0.12
N SER A 73 21.82 -8.93 1.08
CA SER A 73 22.31 -7.87 1.97
C SER A 73 23.53 -8.30 2.79
N MET A 74 23.49 -9.50 3.38
CA MET A 74 24.63 -10.03 4.13
C MET A 74 25.88 -10.16 3.25
N LYS A 75 25.73 -10.64 2.00
CA LYS A 75 26.84 -10.77 1.05
C LYS A 75 27.40 -9.41 0.64
N THR A 76 26.54 -8.44 0.38
CA THR A 76 26.94 -7.06 0.04
C THR A 76 27.69 -6.40 1.20
N LEU A 77 27.17 -6.52 2.44
CA LEU A 77 27.85 -6.02 3.65
C LEU A 77 29.23 -6.63 3.81
N LYS A 78 29.33 -7.95 3.68
CA LYS A 78 30.60 -8.65 3.78
C LYS A 78 31.59 -8.16 2.72
N ALA A 79 31.15 -8.00 1.47
CA ALA A 79 32.01 -7.49 0.41
C ALA A 79 32.52 -6.08 0.71
N GLN A 80 31.67 -5.19 1.25
CA GLN A 80 32.11 -3.85 1.67
C GLN A 80 33.13 -3.91 2.82
N ILE A 81 32.92 -4.77 3.81
CA ILE A 81 33.84 -4.97 4.94
C ILE A 81 35.19 -5.54 4.47
N ASP A 82 35.18 -6.51 3.56
CA ASP A 82 36.41 -7.11 3.02
C ASP A 82 37.26 -6.06 2.24
N VAL A 83 36.63 -5.04 1.65
CA VAL A 83 37.34 -3.94 0.95
C VAL A 83 37.90 -2.89 1.93
N GLY A 84 37.35 -2.77 3.14
CA GLY A 84 37.70 -1.74 4.14
C GLY A 84 39.10 -1.85 4.79
N GLY A 85 39.97 -2.74 4.31
CA GLY A 85 41.39 -2.82 4.71
C GLY A 85 41.65 -3.56 6.03
N SER A 86 40.94 -3.25 7.12
CA SER A 86 41.05 -3.99 8.38
C SER A 86 39.87 -4.95 8.55
N LYS A 87 40.12 -6.25 8.41
CA LYS A 87 39.08 -7.26 8.54
C LYS A 87 38.80 -7.58 10.02
N PRO A 88 37.59 -7.31 10.54
CA PRO A 88 37.25 -7.64 11.92
C PRO A 88 37.36 -9.14 12.20
N GLU A 89 37.59 -9.49 13.47
CA GLU A 89 37.81 -10.88 13.88
C GLU A 89 36.60 -11.75 13.56
N VAL A 90 35.38 -11.26 13.80
CA VAL A 90 34.15 -12.00 13.49
C VAL A 90 34.00 -12.35 12.00
N PHE A 91 34.57 -11.54 11.11
CA PHE A 91 34.58 -11.80 9.67
C PHE A 91 35.82 -12.56 9.20
N ARG A 92 36.87 -12.67 10.03
CA ARG A 92 38.10 -13.41 9.71
C ARG A 92 37.77 -14.85 9.34
N ASP A 93 38.39 -15.33 8.26
CA ASP A 93 38.18 -16.66 7.69
C ASP A 93 36.73 -16.98 7.28
N TRP A 94 35.82 -15.99 7.29
CA TRP A 94 34.52 -16.14 6.67
C TRP A 94 34.68 -15.88 5.18
N ASN A 95 34.83 -16.94 4.39
CA ASN A 95 35.03 -16.78 2.95
C ASN A 95 33.71 -16.54 2.22
N ASN A 96 32.67 -17.27 2.60
CA ASN A 96 31.38 -17.26 1.89
C ASN A 96 30.20 -17.30 2.87
N ILE A 97 29.14 -16.58 2.52
CA ILE A 97 27.84 -16.66 3.21
C ILE A 97 26.96 -17.68 2.50
N ARG A 98 26.65 -18.77 3.21
CA ARG A 98 25.84 -19.89 2.72
C ARG A 98 24.58 -20.03 3.55
N SER A 99 23.46 -20.41 2.94
CA SER A 99 22.18 -20.53 3.65
C SER A 99 22.14 -21.62 4.71
N LYS A 100 23.01 -22.63 4.61
CA LYS A 100 23.13 -23.75 5.56
C LYS A 100 24.14 -23.51 6.68
N ASP A 101 24.74 -22.32 6.75
CA ASP A 101 25.74 -21.98 7.77
C ASP A 101 25.03 -21.74 9.12
N THR A 102 25.38 -22.53 10.12
CA THR A 102 24.80 -22.49 11.47
C THR A 102 25.71 -21.81 12.50
N SER A 103 26.83 -21.21 12.06
CA SER A 103 27.75 -20.52 12.96
C SER A 103 27.10 -19.33 13.67
N HIS A 104 27.55 -19.01 14.88
CA HIS A 104 27.02 -17.91 15.68
C HIS A 104 27.00 -16.60 14.89
N ARG A 105 28.10 -16.27 14.19
CA ARG A 105 28.21 -15.08 13.35
C ARG A 105 27.15 -15.01 12.24
N HIS A 106 26.81 -16.17 11.64
CA HIS A 106 25.79 -16.24 10.61
C HIS A 106 24.39 -15.95 11.17
N VAL A 107 24.02 -16.66 12.24
CA VAL A 107 22.71 -16.52 12.89
C VAL A 107 22.51 -15.10 13.38
N LEU A 108 23.52 -14.52 14.04
CA LEU A 108 23.48 -13.17 14.59
C LEU A 108 23.40 -12.11 13.50
N LEU A 109 24.21 -12.20 12.43
CA LEU A 109 24.15 -11.24 11.32
C LEU A 109 22.81 -11.31 10.58
N LYS A 110 22.30 -12.53 10.31
CA LYS A 110 20.96 -12.73 9.72
C LYS A 110 19.89 -12.07 10.59
N SER A 111 19.97 -12.24 11.91
CA SER A 111 19.04 -11.62 12.86
C SER A 111 19.13 -10.09 12.86
N GLN A 112 20.34 -9.51 12.84
CA GLN A 112 20.53 -8.06 12.79
C GLN A 112 19.95 -7.44 11.50
N VAL A 113 20.21 -8.05 10.33
CA VAL A 113 19.65 -7.61 9.05
C VAL A 113 18.12 -7.67 9.07
N LYS A 114 17.54 -8.77 9.55
CA LYS A 114 16.09 -8.91 9.67
C LYS A 114 15.48 -7.90 10.64
N ALA A 115 16.16 -7.57 11.74
CA ALA A 115 15.71 -6.57 12.70
C ALA A 115 15.64 -5.18 12.08
N VAL A 116 16.68 -4.71 11.39
CA VAL A 116 16.66 -3.41 10.69
C VAL A 116 15.55 -3.35 9.65
N ARG A 117 15.28 -4.45 8.95
CA ARG A 117 14.19 -4.54 7.98
C ARG A 117 12.80 -4.44 8.62
N HIS A 118 12.66 -4.85 9.88
CA HIS A 118 11.38 -4.78 10.56
C HIS A 118 10.88 -3.34 10.77
N ASP A 119 11.80 -2.39 10.98
CA ASP A 119 11.47 -1.00 11.31
C ASP A 119 10.64 -0.30 10.24
N TYR A 120 10.97 -0.47 8.96
CA TYR A 120 10.29 0.21 7.86
C TYR A 120 9.09 -0.58 7.27
N ARG A 121 8.97 -1.87 7.59
CA ARG A 121 7.78 -2.67 7.20
C ARG A 121 6.47 -2.15 7.78
N SER A 122 6.51 -1.46 8.92
CA SER A 122 5.31 -0.88 9.53
C SER A 122 4.79 0.29 8.69
N GLY A 123 5.66 1.22 8.29
CA GLY A 123 5.34 2.33 7.39
C GLY A 123 4.82 1.85 6.04
N PHE A 124 5.55 0.90 5.43
CA PHE A 124 5.14 0.28 4.16
C PHE A 124 3.74 -0.33 4.21
N ARG A 125 3.45 -1.15 5.23
CA ARG A 125 2.11 -1.75 5.43
C ARG A 125 1.04 -0.71 5.67
N ARG A 126 1.35 0.32 6.46
CA ARG A 126 0.43 1.41 6.76
C ARG A 126 0.02 2.16 5.48
N VAL A 127 0.97 2.57 4.64
CA VAL A 127 0.65 3.30 3.40
C VAL A 127 -0.14 2.43 2.44
N ILE A 128 0.27 1.16 2.24
CA ILE A 128 -0.51 0.22 1.41
C ILE A 128 -1.93 0.04 1.95
N TYR A 129 -2.06 -0.07 3.28
CA TYR A 129 -3.36 -0.21 3.92
C TYR A 129 -4.26 0.99 3.62
N MET A 130 -3.79 2.21 3.91
CA MET A 130 -4.57 3.42 3.73
C MET A 130 -4.89 3.75 2.26
N LEU A 131 -4.03 3.34 1.32
CA LEU A 131 -4.23 3.62 -0.09
C LEU A 131 -5.10 2.60 -0.81
N PHE A 132 -4.89 1.31 -0.53
CA PHE A 132 -5.46 0.22 -1.32
C PHE A 132 -6.28 -0.77 -0.49
N ILE A 133 -5.77 -1.21 0.67
CA ILE A 133 -6.45 -2.30 1.39
C ILE A 133 -7.68 -1.82 2.15
N TYR A 134 -7.68 -0.62 2.73
CA TYR A 134 -8.83 -0.05 3.43
C TYR A 134 -10.12 -0.15 2.60
N PRO A 135 -10.19 0.38 1.36
CA PRO A 135 -11.41 0.29 0.57
C PRO A 135 -11.73 -1.14 0.09
N LEU A 136 -10.75 -2.04 0.00
CA LEU A 136 -10.97 -3.45 -0.31
C LEU A 136 -11.53 -4.24 0.89
N PHE A 137 -11.03 -3.93 2.08
CA PHE A 137 -11.43 -4.56 3.35
C PHE A 137 -12.78 -4.04 3.86
N HIS A 138 -13.16 -2.81 3.49
CA HIS A 138 -14.43 -2.19 3.85
C HIS A 138 -15.40 -2.07 2.67
N ALA A 139 -15.28 -2.95 1.68
CA ALA A 139 -16.13 -2.96 0.48
C ALA A 139 -17.61 -3.29 0.80
N ASP A 140 -17.90 -3.79 2.00
CA ASP A 140 -19.25 -3.99 2.54
C ASP A 140 -19.94 -2.69 2.97
N ARG A 141 -19.16 -1.63 3.24
CA ARG A 141 -19.69 -0.33 3.66
C ARG A 141 -20.19 0.47 2.46
N ALA A 142 -21.33 1.13 2.63
CA ALA A 142 -21.86 2.05 1.62
C ALA A 142 -20.83 3.15 1.29
N ASP A 143 -20.75 3.50 0.00
CA ASP A 143 -19.90 4.56 -0.54
C ASP A 143 -18.37 4.39 -0.35
N VAL A 144 -17.92 3.25 0.15
CA VAL A 144 -16.50 2.87 0.19
C VAL A 144 -16.22 1.94 -1.00
N SER A 145 -15.28 2.31 -1.85
CA SER A 145 -14.91 1.48 -3.00
C SER A 145 -13.53 1.81 -3.56
N ILE A 146 -12.98 0.86 -4.32
CA ILE A 146 -11.80 1.07 -5.16
C ILE A 146 -11.93 0.22 -6.41
N HIS A 147 -11.66 0.79 -7.58
CA HIS A 147 -11.73 0.06 -8.85
C HIS A 147 -10.84 0.70 -9.91
N MET A 148 -10.39 -0.11 -10.89
CA MET A 148 -9.67 0.40 -12.05
C MET A 148 -10.64 1.13 -12.99
N LEU A 149 -10.26 2.30 -13.48
CA LEU A 149 -11.08 3.08 -14.43
C LEU A 149 -11.09 2.42 -15.81
N PHE A 150 -9.95 1.85 -16.24
CA PHE A 150 -9.77 1.20 -17.53
C PHE A 150 -9.23 -0.22 -17.35
N PRO A 151 -10.07 -1.18 -16.91
CA PRO A 151 -9.64 -2.54 -16.57
C PRO A 151 -9.09 -3.34 -17.77
N ASN A 152 -9.41 -2.93 -18.99
CA ASN A 152 -9.00 -3.60 -20.24
C ASN A 152 -7.95 -2.80 -21.04
N ALA A 153 -7.43 -1.70 -20.50
CA ALA A 153 -6.36 -0.95 -21.16
C ALA A 153 -5.11 -1.83 -21.39
N ALA A 154 -4.32 -1.48 -22.39
CA ALA A 154 -3.07 -2.20 -22.69
C ALA A 154 -1.99 -1.86 -21.64
N GLU A 155 -1.25 -2.86 -21.20
CA GLU A 155 -0.15 -2.63 -20.26
C GLU A 155 0.99 -1.84 -20.93
N PRO A 156 1.40 -0.68 -20.36
CA PRO A 156 2.44 0.16 -20.96
C PRO A 156 3.85 -0.38 -20.67
N GLY A 157 4.84 0.15 -21.39
CA GLY A 157 6.25 0.01 -21.01
C GLY A 157 6.56 0.69 -19.67
N ALA A 158 7.70 0.37 -19.06
CA ALA A 158 8.08 0.97 -17.77
C ALA A 158 8.21 2.51 -17.82
N ALA A 159 8.75 3.05 -18.92
CA ALA A 159 8.93 4.49 -19.11
C ALA A 159 7.61 5.23 -19.36
N GLU A 160 6.56 4.53 -19.78
CA GLU A 160 5.26 5.07 -20.16
C GLU A 160 4.19 4.75 -19.11
N ALA A 161 4.59 4.19 -17.97
CA ALA A 161 3.68 3.70 -16.95
C ALA A 161 3.01 4.85 -16.18
N GLU A 162 3.76 5.93 -15.92
CA GLU A 162 3.24 7.11 -15.22
C GLU A 162 2.20 7.83 -16.09
N GLY A 163 1.03 8.11 -15.52
CA GLY A 163 -0.09 8.72 -16.24
C GLY A 163 -0.85 7.80 -17.21
N SER A 164 -0.46 6.53 -17.36
CA SER A 164 -1.17 5.58 -18.24
C SER A 164 -2.56 5.21 -17.71
N GLU A 165 -3.53 5.12 -18.63
CA GLU A 165 -4.89 4.63 -18.35
C GLU A 165 -4.90 3.24 -17.70
N TYR A 166 -3.93 2.39 -18.02
CA TYR A 166 -3.80 1.04 -17.44
C TYR A 166 -3.69 1.03 -15.91
N PHE A 167 -3.11 2.10 -15.36
CA PHE A 167 -2.90 2.29 -13.93
C PHE A 167 -3.84 3.32 -13.31
N ALA A 168 -4.80 3.86 -14.07
CA ALA A 168 -5.77 4.81 -13.56
C ALA A 168 -6.86 4.09 -12.77
N TYR A 169 -7.14 4.60 -11.57
CA TYR A 169 -8.12 4.01 -10.67
C TYR A 169 -8.91 5.11 -9.93
N GLU A 170 -10.07 4.75 -9.43
CA GLU A 170 -10.88 5.61 -8.56
C GLU A 170 -11.04 4.94 -7.21
N ARG A 171 -10.93 5.74 -6.14
CA ARG A 171 -11.28 5.33 -4.78
C ARG A 171 -12.30 6.27 -4.18
N SER A 172 -13.23 5.70 -3.42
CA SER A 172 -14.23 6.42 -2.64
C SER A 172 -14.08 6.01 -1.18
N VAL A 173 -14.08 6.99 -0.29
CA VAL A 173 -14.09 6.79 1.16
C VAL A 173 -15.09 7.75 1.80
N VAL A 174 -15.74 7.31 2.87
CA VAL A 174 -16.59 8.18 3.68
C VAL A 174 -15.74 8.83 4.74
N CYS A 175 -15.80 10.15 4.84
CA CYS A 175 -15.02 10.92 5.81
C CYS A 175 -15.92 11.81 6.68
N CYS A 176 -15.46 12.11 7.88
CA CYS A 176 -16.05 13.06 8.81
C CYS A 176 -14.96 13.81 9.61
N ALA A 177 -15.31 14.90 10.29
CA ALA A 177 -14.34 15.73 11.01
C ALA A 177 -13.56 15.00 12.14
N SER A 178 -14.12 13.94 12.71
CA SER A 178 -13.53 13.18 13.82
C SER A 178 -12.86 11.88 13.38
N GLY A 179 -13.10 11.44 12.14
CA GLY A 179 -12.73 10.11 11.65
C GLY A 179 -13.50 8.95 12.29
N SER A 180 -14.66 9.19 12.89
CA SER A 180 -15.56 8.14 13.40
C SER A 180 -16.78 8.03 12.51
N VAL A 181 -16.79 7.08 11.58
CA VAL A 181 -17.89 6.92 10.60
C VAL A 181 -18.98 5.95 11.10
N ASN A 182 -19.00 5.64 12.40
CA ASN A 182 -20.02 4.75 13.01
C ASN A 182 -21.44 5.24 12.73
N GLU A 183 -22.27 4.44 12.04
CA GLU A 183 -23.65 4.78 11.64
C GLU A 183 -24.55 5.31 12.77
N SER A 184 -24.28 4.92 14.02
CA SER A 184 -25.03 5.38 15.20
C SER A 184 -24.79 6.85 15.57
N ASP A 185 -23.73 7.48 15.06
CA ASP A 185 -23.38 8.86 15.37
C ASP A 185 -24.09 9.82 14.40
N VAL A 186 -25.37 10.06 14.67
CA VAL A 186 -26.32 10.81 13.82
C VAL A 186 -26.00 12.31 13.77
N MET A 187 -25.24 12.81 14.74
CA MET A 187 -24.92 14.24 14.86
C MET A 187 -23.68 14.66 14.06
N GLN A 188 -22.99 13.69 13.44
CA GLN A 188 -21.77 13.97 12.70
C GLN A 188 -22.01 14.03 11.19
N ARG A 189 -21.65 15.17 10.59
CA ARG A 189 -21.67 15.35 9.13
C ARG A 189 -20.64 14.43 8.47
N ARG A 190 -21.07 13.77 7.40
CA ARG A 190 -20.25 12.86 6.59
C ARG A 190 -20.22 13.36 5.16
N CYS A 191 -19.10 13.15 4.49
CA CYS A 191 -18.97 13.37 3.07
C CYS A 191 -18.38 12.13 2.40
N VAL A 192 -18.68 11.96 1.13
CA VAL A 192 -18.05 10.93 0.30
C VAL A 192 -16.93 11.59 -0.49
N VAL A 193 -15.69 11.21 -0.21
CA VAL A 193 -14.50 11.72 -0.90
C VAL A 193 -14.13 10.74 -2.00
N LYS A 194 -14.38 11.15 -3.26
CA LYS A 194 -13.99 10.40 -4.46
C LYS A 194 -12.71 11.00 -5.05
N LYS A 195 -11.70 10.15 -5.27
CA LYS A 195 -10.41 10.56 -5.82
C LYS A 195 -10.02 9.64 -6.97
N ARG A 196 -9.79 10.23 -8.15
CA ARG A 196 -9.15 9.56 -9.29
C ARG A 196 -7.64 9.73 -9.18
N ARG A 197 -6.90 8.64 -9.35
CA ARG A 197 -5.46 8.58 -9.09
C ARG A 197 -4.76 7.63 -10.08
N CYS A 198 -3.43 7.67 -10.08
CA CYS A 198 -2.59 6.73 -10.83
C CYS A 198 -1.82 5.82 -9.85
N LEU A 199 -1.90 4.50 -10.03
CA LEU A 199 -1.20 3.54 -9.16
C LEU A 199 0.31 3.75 -9.14
N VAL A 200 0.91 4.18 -10.26
CA VAL A 200 2.36 4.41 -10.39
C VAL A 200 2.81 5.62 -9.56
N GLU A 201 2.02 6.69 -9.54
CA GLU A 201 2.29 7.86 -8.71
C GLU A 201 2.22 7.51 -7.23
N ASP A 202 1.19 6.74 -6.84
CA ASP A 202 1.03 6.27 -5.47
C ASP A 202 2.16 5.34 -5.01
N GLN A 203 2.79 4.63 -5.95
CA GLN A 203 3.97 3.83 -5.64
C GLN A 203 5.17 4.66 -5.20
N LYS A 204 5.27 5.93 -5.58
CA LYS A 204 6.35 6.80 -5.08
C LYS A 204 6.26 6.93 -3.56
N THR A 205 5.05 7.11 -3.02
CA THR A 205 4.80 7.17 -1.58
C THR A 205 4.96 5.81 -0.91
N VAL A 206 4.42 4.74 -1.51
CA VAL A 206 4.54 3.38 -0.95
C VAL A 206 6.00 2.95 -0.84
N LEU A 207 6.78 3.16 -1.90
CA LEU A 207 8.17 2.69 -1.96
C LEU A 207 9.14 3.60 -1.18
N ALA A 208 8.79 4.87 -0.94
CA ALA A 208 9.54 5.72 -0.01
C ALA A 208 9.57 5.11 1.41
N GLU A 209 8.50 4.43 1.82
CA GLU A 209 8.42 3.72 3.11
C GLU A 209 9.06 2.32 3.08
N ALA A 210 9.37 1.79 1.90
CA ALA A 210 9.89 0.42 1.74
C ALA A 210 11.38 0.30 2.05
N VAL A 211 12.10 1.43 2.16
CA VAL A 211 13.54 1.49 2.41
C VAL A 211 13.86 2.58 3.43
N PRO A 212 14.92 2.42 4.22
CA PRO A 212 15.29 3.36 5.28
C PRO A 212 16.00 4.63 4.78
N ASP A 213 16.26 4.74 3.48
CA ASP A 213 16.95 5.87 2.86
C ASP A 213 15.95 6.68 2.04
N ASN A 214 15.53 7.82 2.59
CA ASN A 214 14.55 8.71 1.96
C ASN A 214 15.08 9.39 0.68
N SER A 215 16.39 9.29 0.41
CA SER A 215 17.00 9.79 -0.82
C SER A 215 17.11 8.73 -1.91
N PHE A 216 16.75 7.47 -1.61
CA PHE A 216 16.83 6.39 -2.58
C PHE A 216 15.73 6.52 -3.63
N GLU A 217 16.13 6.71 -4.88
CA GLU A 217 15.21 6.80 -6.01
C GLU A 217 14.89 5.42 -6.59
N TRP A 218 13.61 5.08 -6.60
CA TRP A 218 13.12 3.88 -7.25
C TRP A 218 12.99 4.09 -8.76
N GLY A 219 13.43 3.10 -9.53
CA GLY A 219 13.36 3.16 -10.98
C GLY A 219 11.94 2.97 -11.50
N ALA A 220 11.69 3.45 -12.73
CA ALA A 220 10.38 3.30 -13.38
C ALA A 220 9.89 1.84 -13.45
N ALA A 221 10.80 0.88 -13.65
CA ALA A 221 10.48 -0.54 -13.64
C ALA A 221 10.01 -1.05 -12.26
N ASN A 222 10.56 -0.51 -11.17
CA ASN A 222 10.14 -0.84 -9.81
C ASN A 222 8.76 -0.27 -9.51
N LEU A 223 8.55 1.01 -9.84
CA LEU A 223 7.25 1.67 -9.68
C LEU A 223 6.16 0.95 -10.48
N LYS A 224 6.44 0.60 -11.75
CA LYS A 224 5.54 -0.21 -12.56
C LYS A 224 5.25 -1.57 -11.91
N ALA A 225 6.28 -2.30 -11.46
CA ALA A 225 6.10 -3.62 -10.85
C ALA A 225 5.21 -3.57 -9.60
N ALA A 226 5.42 -2.57 -8.73
CA ALA A 226 4.60 -2.35 -7.55
C ALA A 226 3.16 -1.94 -7.94
N ALA A 227 2.99 -1.08 -8.95
CA ALA A 227 1.68 -0.69 -9.47
C ALA A 227 0.92 -1.89 -10.06
N VAL A 228 1.60 -2.80 -10.74
CA VAL A 228 1.02 -4.07 -11.21
C VAL A 228 0.53 -4.91 -10.03
N THR A 229 1.29 -5.03 -8.94
CA THR A 229 0.82 -5.74 -7.74
C THR A 229 -0.46 -5.11 -7.18
N ALA A 230 -0.50 -3.78 -7.04
CA ALA A 230 -1.69 -3.07 -6.56
C ALA A 230 -2.89 -3.23 -7.50
N ARG A 231 -2.66 -3.17 -8.82
CA ARG A 231 -3.69 -3.40 -9.83
C ARG A 231 -4.29 -4.80 -9.73
N ILE A 232 -3.43 -5.82 -9.63
CA ILE A 232 -3.87 -7.22 -9.45
C ILE A 232 -4.71 -7.35 -8.19
N MET A 233 -4.30 -6.69 -7.10
CA MET A 233 -5.03 -6.68 -5.82
C MET A 233 -6.42 -6.03 -5.94
N ILE A 234 -6.53 -4.88 -6.63
CA ILE A 234 -7.81 -4.19 -6.85
C ILE A 234 -8.75 -5.00 -7.74
N MET A 235 -8.20 -5.69 -8.74
CA MET A 235 -9.00 -6.48 -9.70
C MET A 235 -9.43 -7.85 -9.17
N ASP A 236 -8.83 -8.33 -8.08
CA ASP A 236 -9.13 -9.64 -7.50
C ASP A 236 -10.31 -9.57 -6.52
N THR A 237 -11.52 -9.53 -7.07
CA THR A 237 -12.77 -9.47 -6.29
C THR A 237 -13.10 -10.77 -5.57
N ALA A 238 -12.39 -11.87 -5.86
CA ALA A 238 -12.57 -13.16 -5.20
C ALA A 238 -11.70 -13.30 -3.95
N PHE A 239 -10.74 -12.40 -3.74
CA PHE A 239 -9.88 -12.44 -2.56
C PHE A 239 -10.68 -12.06 -1.31
N ASP A 240 -10.86 -13.02 -0.41
CA ASP A 240 -11.53 -12.78 0.86
C ASP A 240 -10.57 -12.12 1.87
N TRP A 241 -10.78 -10.83 2.12
CA TRP A 241 -10.00 -10.06 3.10
C TRP A 241 -10.39 -10.35 4.57
N HIS A 242 -11.50 -11.04 4.80
CA HIS A 242 -12.01 -11.41 6.13
C HIS A 242 -11.81 -12.89 6.49
N ALA A 243 -11.54 -13.76 5.52
CA ALA A 243 -11.14 -15.13 5.83
C ALA A 243 -9.79 -15.17 6.57
N GLY A 244 -9.56 -16.25 7.31
CA GLY A 244 -8.48 -16.32 8.31
C GLY A 244 -9.00 -15.82 9.65
N GLY A 245 -8.98 -16.69 10.66
CA GLY A 245 -9.58 -16.48 11.98
C GLY A 245 -9.00 -15.26 12.74
N PRO A 246 -9.14 -15.21 14.08
CA PRO A 246 -8.90 -14.00 14.87
C PRO A 246 -7.61 -13.29 14.45
N VAL A 247 -7.69 -11.96 14.41
CA VAL A 247 -6.79 -10.99 13.75
C VAL A 247 -5.28 -11.15 14.07
N ASP A 248 -4.97 -11.99 15.04
CA ASP A 248 -3.63 -12.37 15.47
C ASP A 248 -3.02 -13.52 14.65
N HIS A 249 -3.77 -14.14 13.72
CA HIS A 249 -3.35 -15.28 12.92
C HIS A 249 -3.30 -14.95 11.43
N VAL A 250 -2.44 -14.00 11.06
CA VAL A 250 -2.11 -13.69 9.66
C VAL A 250 -1.35 -14.85 8.96
N GLY A 251 -1.15 -15.98 9.64
CA GLY A 251 -0.37 -17.14 9.18
C GLY A 251 -1.18 -18.27 8.53
N ASP A 252 -2.50 -18.36 8.75
CA ASP A 252 -3.26 -19.54 8.30
C ASP A 252 -3.69 -19.47 6.81
N VAL A 253 -2.91 -18.79 5.97
CA VAL A 253 -3.19 -18.59 4.54
C VAL A 253 -2.37 -19.56 3.69
N VAL A 254 -3.04 -20.17 2.72
CA VAL A 254 -2.53 -21.01 1.63
C VAL A 254 -1.10 -20.62 1.20
N ASP A 255 -0.20 -21.60 1.18
CA ASP A 255 1.17 -21.45 0.67
C ASP A 255 1.15 -20.95 -0.79
N GLY A 256 1.84 -19.84 -1.08
CA GLY A 256 1.92 -19.31 -2.44
C GLY A 256 2.12 -17.80 -2.56
N PRO A 257 2.19 -17.28 -3.80
CA PRO A 257 2.22 -15.85 -4.07
C PRO A 257 0.90 -15.17 -3.68
N ARG A 258 0.86 -13.83 -3.65
CA ARG A 258 -0.34 -13.04 -3.34
C ARG A 258 -0.90 -13.31 -1.95
N ALA A 259 -0.02 -13.61 -1.00
CA ALA A 259 -0.35 -13.69 0.42
C ALA A 259 -0.61 -12.30 1.02
N TRP A 260 -1.49 -11.50 0.40
CA TRP A 260 -1.66 -10.08 0.68
C TRP A 260 -2.18 -9.80 2.09
N ARG A 261 -2.75 -10.79 2.78
CA ARG A 261 -3.05 -10.66 4.22
C ARG A 261 -1.82 -10.32 5.05
N LEU A 262 -0.61 -10.72 4.62
CA LEU A 262 0.65 -10.31 5.28
C LEU A 262 0.90 -8.80 5.25
N LEU A 263 0.25 -8.08 4.34
CA LEU A 263 0.30 -6.62 4.24
C LEU A 263 -0.65 -5.95 5.24
N MET A 264 -1.59 -6.70 5.83
CA MET A 264 -2.51 -6.16 6.82
C MET A 264 -1.74 -5.68 8.07
N PRO A 265 -2.00 -4.45 8.53
CA PRO A 265 -1.58 -4.02 9.86
C PRO A 265 -2.26 -4.87 10.95
N LYS A 266 -1.70 -4.82 12.17
CA LYS A 266 -2.32 -5.45 13.34
C LYS A 266 -3.70 -4.84 13.61
N ALA A 267 -4.62 -5.63 14.17
CA ALA A 267 -5.96 -5.19 14.56
C ALA A 267 -5.97 -3.84 15.28
N THR A 268 -5.16 -3.74 16.34
CA THR A 268 -5.04 -2.58 17.21
C THR A 268 -4.49 -1.34 16.51
N SER A 269 -3.77 -1.51 15.42
CA SER A 269 -3.26 -0.39 14.61
C SER A 269 -4.25 0.03 13.53
N ARG A 270 -5.12 -0.88 13.06
CA ARG A 270 -6.09 -0.60 12.00
C ARG A 270 -7.11 0.45 12.44
N GLU A 271 -7.64 0.38 13.66
CA GLU A 271 -8.60 1.38 14.16
C GLU A 271 -8.07 2.82 14.05
N GLY A 272 -6.79 3.03 14.38
CA GLY A 272 -6.15 4.34 14.22
C GLY A 272 -5.94 4.74 12.76
N MET A 273 -5.65 3.78 11.88
CA MET A 273 -5.50 4.01 10.44
C MET A 273 -6.84 4.27 9.75
N ASP A 274 -7.88 3.54 10.12
CA ASP A 274 -9.25 3.73 9.64
C ASP A 274 -9.70 5.14 9.99
N LYS A 275 -9.55 5.52 11.27
CA LYS A 275 -9.84 6.88 11.73
C LYS A 275 -9.13 7.95 10.90
N GLU A 276 -7.88 7.73 10.53
CA GLU A 276 -7.12 8.68 9.73
C GLU A 276 -7.61 8.75 8.27
N VAL A 277 -7.93 7.62 7.65
CA VAL A 277 -8.54 7.60 6.31
C VAL A 277 -9.92 8.26 6.32
N GLU A 278 -10.66 8.06 7.39
CA GLU A 278 -12.00 8.58 7.63
C GLU A 278 -11.99 10.05 8.11
N THR A 279 -10.83 10.62 8.45
CA THR A 279 -10.76 12.04 8.86
C THR A 279 -10.72 12.93 7.64
N MET A 280 -11.63 13.91 7.55
CA MET A 280 -11.59 14.91 6.47
C MET A 280 -10.28 15.70 6.51
N THR A 281 -9.58 15.74 5.38
CA THR A 281 -8.45 16.65 5.23
C THR A 281 -8.95 18.10 5.11
N PRO A 282 -8.13 19.12 5.43
CA PRO A 282 -8.53 20.51 5.24
C PRO A 282 -8.99 20.80 3.79
N ALA A 283 -8.30 20.24 2.79
CA ALA A 283 -8.70 20.39 1.40
C ALA A 283 -10.05 19.73 1.07
N ASP A 284 -10.36 18.57 1.69
CA ASP A 284 -11.65 17.92 1.51
C ASP A 284 -12.77 18.71 2.23
N MET A 285 -12.47 19.39 3.34
CA MET A 285 -13.39 20.33 4.01
C MET A 285 -13.66 21.56 3.13
N ASP A 286 -12.62 22.20 2.60
CA ASP A 286 -12.74 23.38 1.74
C ASP A 286 -13.55 23.07 0.47
N ALA A 287 -13.28 21.92 -0.17
CA ALA A 287 -14.02 21.48 -1.35
C ALA A 287 -15.49 21.16 -1.04
N TYR A 288 -15.77 20.59 0.14
CA TYR A 288 -17.13 20.33 0.59
C TYR A 288 -17.89 21.64 0.88
N GLU A 289 -17.26 22.60 1.55
CA GLU A 289 -17.85 23.91 1.83
C GLU A 289 -18.13 24.67 0.53
N ALA A 290 -17.18 24.70 -0.41
CA ALA A 290 -17.37 25.32 -1.71
C ALA A 290 -18.51 24.69 -2.53
N GLY A 291 -18.65 23.36 -2.52
CA GLY A 291 -19.76 22.67 -3.18
C GLY A 291 -21.12 23.01 -2.56
N ARG A 292 -21.17 23.14 -1.23
CA ARG A 292 -22.39 23.51 -0.50
C ARG A 292 -22.82 24.95 -0.78
N ASP A 293 -21.86 25.87 -0.88
CA ASP A 293 -22.15 27.27 -1.19
C ASP A 293 -22.66 27.42 -2.62
N ALA A 294 -22.13 26.63 -3.57
CA ALA A 294 -22.64 26.56 -4.94
C ALA A 294 -24.09 26.01 -5.02
N ASP A 295 -24.43 24.98 -4.23
CA ASP A 295 -25.80 24.46 -4.15
C ASP A 295 -26.77 25.49 -3.53
N ARG A 296 -26.28 26.31 -2.58
CA ARG A 296 -27.06 27.37 -1.93
C ARG A 296 -27.30 28.57 -2.86
N GLU A 297 -26.33 28.93 -3.70
CA GLU A 297 -26.47 29.96 -4.73
C GLU A 297 -27.36 29.51 -5.89
N GLY A 298 -27.49 28.20 -6.14
CA GLY A 298 -28.42 27.63 -7.11
C GLY A 298 -29.90 27.65 -6.68
N GLU A 299 -30.18 27.71 -5.37
CA GLU A 299 -31.54 27.83 -4.83
C GLU A 299 -32.03 29.30 -4.70
N ASP A 300 -31.13 30.29 -4.81
CA ASP A 300 -31.45 31.72 -4.55
C ASP A 300 -31.63 32.56 -5.84
N VAL A 301 -31.89 31.91 -6.98
CA VAL A 301 -32.39 32.58 -8.21
C VAL A 301 -33.80 32.09 -8.53
N GLY A 302 -34.71 32.37 -7.60
CA GLY A 302 -36.15 32.16 -7.74
C GLY A 302 -36.90 33.35 -7.15
N ASP A 303 -36.82 34.47 -7.86
CA ASP A 303 -37.59 35.69 -7.63
C ASP A 303 -39.06 35.33 -7.31
N GLY A 304 -39.50 35.74 -6.12
CA GLY A 304 -40.88 35.68 -5.68
C GLY A 304 -41.74 36.66 -6.48
N GLY A 305 -42.07 36.28 -7.72
CA GLY A 305 -43.14 36.88 -8.49
C GLY A 305 -44.38 35.99 -8.47
N PRO A 306 -45.61 36.53 -8.30
CA PRO A 306 -46.81 35.71 -8.28
C PRO A 306 -46.98 34.98 -9.61
N LEU A 307 -47.44 33.73 -9.55
CA LEU A 307 -47.99 32.99 -10.69
C LEU A 307 -49.08 33.85 -11.32
N VAL A 308 -48.75 34.56 -12.40
CA VAL A 308 -49.71 35.18 -13.30
C VAL A 308 -50.04 34.08 -14.31
N ASP A 309 -51.26 33.56 -14.22
CA ASP A 309 -51.82 32.71 -15.26
C ASP A 309 -51.70 33.42 -16.61
N PRO A 310 -51.32 32.71 -17.70
CA PRO A 310 -51.28 33.32 -19.01
C PRO A 310 -52.69 33.82 -19.39
N PRO A 311 -52.81 35.01 -20.00
CA PRO A 311 -54.09 35.52 -20.45
C PRO A 311 -54.65 34.58 -21.53
N VAL A 312 -55.86 34.08 -21.27
CA VAL A 312 -56.71 33.47 -22.28
C VAL A 312 -57.23 34.64 -23.12
N ASP A 313 -56.67 34.79 -24.32
CA ASP A 313 -57.27 35.64 -25.35
C ASP A 313 -58.57 34.96 -25.83
N ASP A 314 -59.68 35.43 -25.27
CA ASP A 314 -61.02 35.26 -25.85
C ASP A 314 -61.12 36.15 -27.09
N ASP A 315 -60.87 35.58 -28.26
CA ASP A 315 -61.31 36.15 -29.54
C ASP A 315 -62.05 35.06 -30.36
N ASP A 316 -63.38 35.16 -30.29
CA ASP A 316 -64.37 34.93 -31.35
C ASP A 316 -64.00 34.01 -32.52
N TYR A 317 -64.59 32.81 -32.54
CA TYR A 317 -65.08 32.20 -33.78
C TYR A 317 -66.45 31.56 -33.55
N ASP A 318 -67.48 32.37 -33.84
CA ASP A 318 -68.81 31.92 -34.21
C ASP A 318 -68.75 31.26 -35.59
N PHE A 319 -69.26 30.02 -35.73
CA PHE A 319 -70.20 29.61 -36.78
C PHE A 319 -70.63 28.14 -36.60
N GLY A 320 -71.90 27.96 -36.22
CA GLY A 320 -72.85 27.18 -37.03
C GLY A 320 -72.79 25.64 -37.02
N LEU A 321 -73.57 25.05 -36.12
CA LEU A 321 -74.61 24.04 -36.35
C LEU A 321 -74.53 23.13 -37.61
N GLY A 322 -74.44 21.82 -37.34
CA GLY A 322 -75.47 20.86 -37.75
C GLY A 322 -75.28 20.10 -39.07
N ALA A 323 -74.91 18.82 -38.96
CA ALA A 323 -75.70 17.64 -39.34
C ALA A 323 -74.87 16.37 -39.10
#